data_AF-A0A3M6U7K2-F1
#
_entry.id   AF-A0A3M6U7K2-F1
#
_cell.length_a   1.000
_cell.length_b   1.000
_cell.length_c   1.000
_cell.angle_alpha   90.00
_cell.angle_beta   90.00
_cell.angle_gamma   90.00
#
_symmetry.space_group_name_H-M   'P 1'
#
loop_
_entity.id
_entity.type
_entity.pdbx_description
1 polymer ?
#
loop_
_entity_poly.entity_id
_entity_poly.type
_entity_poly.pdbx_seq_one_letter_code
_entity_poly.pdbx_strand_id
1 'polypeptide(L)'
;MSHVDVSRKVSRHLHKYGELYHQYGADVITVKLEVMEILRPKKAEQVATKVLNKLISDENKHRPVVIHGFSVGGYLYSHVLNLMVKQDRFSSVKERIRGQVLDSPVDFHGIPYGVSNAASENPFVRWLMKSSIEAYLAIFARYTTKVYLAHSHLFHNNPVRSPALFFFSKDDKVADVDTCQACADYWKNELNMTVSQQCFESSPHVSHFYVHNKEYTEAVKKFLRDLNIPVVTL
;
A
#
# COMPACT_ATOMS: atom_id res chain seq x y z
N MET A 1 -0.55 -14.41 -21.04
CA MET A 1 0.76 -13.93 -20.55
C MET A 1 0.59 -12.47 -20.14
N SER A 2 0.37 -12.16 -18.85
CA SER A 2 0.30 -10.76 -18.40
C SER A 2 1.68 -10.27 -17.97
N HIS A 3 2.18 -9.27 -18.70
CA HIS A 3 3.41 -8.55 -18.40
C HIS A 3 3.23 -7.75 -17.11
N VAL A 4 3.88 -8.19 -16.03
CA VAL A 4 4.10 -7.32 -14.86
C VAL A 4 5.35 -6.53 -15.18
N ASP A 5 5.15 -5.29 -15.57
CA ASP A 5 6.21 -4.35 -15.90
C ASP A 5 6.87 -3.85 -14.61
N VAL A 6 7.90 -4.57 -14.18
CA VAL A 6 8.89 -4.06 -13.20
C VAL A 6 9.96 -3.30 -13.98
N SER A 7 9.57 -2.35 -14.82
CA SER A 7 10.51 -1.48 -15.55
C SER A 7 10.61 -0.09 -14.91
N ARG A 8 11.72 0.58 -15.23
CA ARG A 8 11.95 2.00 -14.97
C ARG A 8 10.98 2.94 -15.74
N LYS A 9 10.06 2.44 -16.59
CA LYS A 9 9.08 3.29 -17.30
C LYS A 9 7.80 3.45 -16.46
N VAL A 10 7.86 4.43 -15.58
CA VAL A 10 6.79 4.85 -14.67
C VAL A 10 5.68 5.58 -15.46
N SER A 11 4.40 5.42 -15.10
CA SER A 11 3.34 6.27 -15.64
C SER A 11 3.60 7.73 -15.22
N ARG A 12 3.18 8.72 -16.03
CA ARG A 12 3.42 10.15 -15.74
C ARG A 12 2.96 10.57 -14.33
N HIS A 13 1.95 9.89 -13.79
CA HIS A 13 1.42 10.12 -12.45
C HIS A 13 2.33 9.58 -11.34
N LEU A 14 2.87 8.37 -11.48
CA LEU A 14 3.75 7.77 -10.48
C LEU A 14 5.18 8.35 -10.53
N HIS A 15 5.57 8.94 -11.66
CA HIS A 15 6.91 9.52 -11.83
C HIS A 15 7.16 10.63 -10.81
N LYS A 16 6.16 11.49 -10.55
CA LYS A 16 6.28 12.58 -9.57
C LYS A 16 6.49 12.09 -8.14
N TYR A 17 5.88 10.96 -7.76
CA TYR A 17 6.15 10.34 -6.45
C TYR A 17 7.57 9.77 -6.42
N GLY A 18 8.02 9.12 -7.50
CA GLY A 18 9.38 8.62 -7.64
C GLY A 18 10.42 9.73 -7.49
N GLU A 19 10.17 10.91 -8.07
CA GLU A 19 11.05 12.07 -7.95
C GLU A 19 11.25 12.53 -6.49
N LEU A 20 10.25 12.39 -5.62
CA LEU A 20 10.40 12.70 -4.19
C LEU A 20 11.48 11.82 -3.54
N TYR A 21 11.54 10.55 -3.92
CA TYR A 21 12.52 9.60 -3.41
C TYR A 21 13.88 9.74 -4.09
N HIS A 22 13.91 10.06 -5.39
CA HIS A 22 15.16 10.35 -6.10
C HIS A 22 15.88 11.57 -5.54
N GLN A 23 15.15 12.62 -5.13
CA GLN A 23 15.73 13.77 -4.41
C GLN A 23 16.40 13.39 -3.08
N TYR A 24 16.10 12.21 -2.54
CA TYR A 24 16.70 11.65 -1.32
C TYR A 24 17.71 10.53 -1.61
N GLY A 25 18.17 10.39 -2.87
CA GLY A 25 19.18 9.42 -3.27
C GLY A 25 18.66 7.98 -3.36
N ALA A 26 17.35 7.77 -3.32
CA ALA A 26 16.77 6.43 -3.46
C ALA A 26 16.56 6.05 -4.93
N ASP A 27 16.81 4.78 -5.25
CA ASP A 27 16.27 4.17 -6.46
C ASP A 27 14.82 3.75 -6.22
N VAL A 28 13.99 3.86 -7.26
CA VAL A 28 12.55 3.60 -7.16
C VAL A 28 12.18 2.37 -7.99
N ILE A 29 11.58 1.38 -7.32
CA ILE A 29 10.93 0.24 -7.96
C ILE A 29 9.42 0.51 -7.97
N THR A 30 8.86 0.74 -9.15
CA THR A 30 7.41 0.90 -9.31
C THR A 30 6.75 -0.45 -9.57
N VAL A 31 5.72 -0.78 -8.80
CA VAL A 31 4.89 -1.96 -9.02
C VAL A 31 3.56 -1.52 -9.60
N LYS A 32 3.33 -1.78 -10.89
CA LYS A 32 2.03 -1.54 -11.52
C LYS A 32 1.09 -2.69 -11.22
N LEU A 33 -0.13 -2.36 -10.84
CA LEU A 33 -1.15 -3.30 -10.39
C LEU A 33 -2.44 -3.04 -11.14
N GLU A 34 -3.07 -4.12 -11.63
CA GLU A 34 -4.48 -4.07 -11.98
C GLU A 34 -5.29 -4.55 -10.79
N VAL A 35 -6.26 -3.73 -10.35
CA VAL A 35 -7.06 -4.00 -9.14
C VAL A 35 -7.70 -5.39 -9.21
N MET A 36 -8.34 -5.71 -10.33
CA MET A 36 -9.01 -7.00 -10.54
C MET A 36 -8.03 -8.19 -10.55
N GLU A 37 -6.79 -7.99 -10.96
CA GLU A 37 -5.75 -9.03 -10.86
C GLU A 37 -5.32 -9.26 -9.42
N ILE A 38 -5.10 -8.18 -8.65
CA ILE A 38 -4.64 -8.27 -7.25
C ILE A 38 -5.71 -8.82 -6.31
N LEU A 39 -6.98 -8.64 -6.63
CA LEU A 39 -8.08 -9.30 -5.93
C LEU A 39 -8.06 -10.83 -6.04
N ARG A 40 -7.21 -11.42 -6.90
CA ARG A 40 -7.00 -12.88 -6.99
C ARG A 40 -5.79 -13.25 -6.14
N PRO A 41 -5.94 -13.99 -5.01
CA PRO A 41 -4.86 -14.21 -4.05
C PRO A 41 -3.58 -14.79 -4.66
N LYS A 42 -3.69 -15.79 -5.54
CA LYS A 42 -2.53 -16.38 -6.23
C LYS A 42 -1.78 -15.37 -7.08
N LYS A 43 -2.48 -14.42 -7.69
CA LYS A 43 -1.87 -13.39 -8.54
C LYS A 43 -1.19 -12.32 -7.68
N ALA A 44 -1.81 -11.90 -6.59
CA ALA A 44 -1.17 -11.04 -5.59
C ALA A 44 0.10 -11.68 -5.01
N GLU A 45 0.06 -12.96 -4.67
CA GLU A 45 1.23 -13.70 -4.19
C GLU A 45 2.36 -13.79 -5.23
N GLN A 46 2.02 -14.02 -6.52
CA GLN A 46 2.99 -13.99 -7.61
C GLN A 46 3.65 -12.62 -7.75
N VAL A 47 2.87 -11.54 -7.65
CA VAL A 47 3.40 -10.17 -7.71
C VAL A 47 4.29 -9.90 -6.49
N ALA A 48 3.85 -10.25 -5.28
CA ALA A 48 4.63 -10.11 -4.05
C ALA A 48 5.96 -10.89 -4.13
N THR A 49 5.94 -12.10 -4.67
CA THR A 49 7.16 -12.91 -4.90
C THR A 49 8.12 -12.22 -5.86
N LYS A 50 7.62 -11.61 -6.95
CA LYS A 50 8.47 -10.85 -7.90
C LYS A 50 9.12 -9.64 -7.22
N VAL A 51 8.37 -8.90 -6.41
CA VAL A 51 8.88 -7.77 -5.63
C VAL A 51 10.00 -8.23 -4.69
N LEU A 52 9.74 -9.28 -3.89
CA LEU A 52 10.73 -9.80 -2.96
C LEU A 52 11.98 -10.34 -3.66
N ASN A 53 11.83 -11.09 -4.76
CA ASN A 53 12.96 -11.55 -5.57
C ASN A 53 13.84 -10.38 -6.07
N LYS A 54 13.22 -9.26 -6.49
CA LYS A 54 13.99 -8.06 -6.88
C LYS A 54 14.71 -7.46 -5.66
N LEU A 55 14.08 -7.41 -4.50
CA LEU A 55 14.69 -6.88 -3.26
C LEU A 55 15.81 -7.75 -2.70
N ILE A 56 15.88 -9.05 -3.01
CA ILE A 56 16.96 -9.95 -2.61
C ILE A 56 17.99 -10.22 -3.72
N SER A 57 17.84 -9.60 -4.90
CA SER A 57 18.85 -9.68 -5.96
C SER A 57 20.19 -9.11 -5.50
N ASP A 58 21.30 -9.55 -6.09
CA ASP A 58 22.65 -9.11 -5.68
C ASP A 58 22.82 -7.58 -5.69
N GLU A 59 22.17 -6.91 -6.64
CA GLU A 59 22.12 -5.45 -6.74
C GLU A 59 21.44 -4.78 -5.54
N ASN A 60 20.46 -5.43 -4.90
CA ASN A 60 19.55 -4.79 -3.95
C ASN A 60 19.57 -5.39 -2.52
N LYS A 61 20.19 -6.57 -2.33
CA LYS A 61 20.12 -7.33 -1.08
C LYS A 61 20.69 -6.61 0.16
N HIS A 62 21.58 -5.64 -0.03
CA HIS A 62 22.18 -4.84 1.06
C HIS A 62 21.52 -3.47 1.26
N ARG A 63 20.58 -3.09 0.38
CA ARG A 63 20.02 -1.75 0.35
C ARG A 63 18.87 -1.61 1.37
N PRO A 64 18.79 -0.48 2.10
CA PRO A 64 17.61 -0.17 2.90
C PRO A 64 16.40 0.01 1.99
N VAL A 65 15.23 -0.34 2.51
CA VAL A 65 13.96 -0.33 1.77
C VAL A 65 13.00 0.65 2.42
N VAL A 66 12.36 1.49 1.62
CA VAL A 66 11.19 2.26 2.02
C VAL A 66 10.02 1.80 1.16
N ILE A 67 8.90 1.50 1.80
CA ILE A 67 7.67 1.10 1.10
C ILE A 67 6.79 2.34 0.93
N HIS A 68 6.21 2.51 -0.25
CA HIS A 68 5.11 3.46 -0.48
C HIS A 68 3.94 2.70 -1.09
N GLY A 69 2.91 2.43 -0.29
CA GLY A 69 1.69 1.75 -0.71
C GLY A 69 0.56 2.74 -0.94
N PHE A 70 -0.21 2.53 -2.01
CA PHE A 70 -1.41 3.31 -2.32
C PHE A 70 -2.63 2.41 -2.32
N SER A 71 -3.73 2.78 -1.65
CA SER A 71 -5.02 2.08 -1.77
C SER A 71 -4.90 0.56 -1.58
N VAL A 72 -5.39 -0.22 -2.55
CA VAL A 72 -5.30 -1.69 -2.63
C VAL A 72 -3.87 -2.23 -2.62
N GLY A 73 -2.87 -1.37 -2.81
CA GLY A 73 -1.47 -1.68 -2.56
C GLY A 73 -1.19 -2.12 -1.12
N GLY A 74 -1.99 -1.69 -0.14
CA GLY A 74 -1.94 -2.22 1.23
C GLY A 74 -2.23 -3.72 1.29
N TYR A 75 -3.18 -4.21 0.49
CA TYR A 75 -3.43 -5.64 0.37
C TYR A 75 -2.28 -6.37 -0.31
N LEU A 76 -1.72 -5.86 -1.39
CA LEU A 76 -0.50 -6.46 -1.94
C LEU A 76 0.64 -6.48 -0.91
N TYR A 77 0.78 -5.41 -0.13
CA TYR A 77 1.79 -5.34 0.91
C TYR A 77 1.59 -6.44 1.96
N SER A 78 0.36 -6.75 2.35
CA SER A 78 0.08 -7.92 3.20
C SER A 78 0.59 -9.25 2.61
N HIS A 79 0.56 -9.42 1.29
CA HIS A 79 1.14 -10.61 0.64
C HIS A 79 2.66 -10.63 0.73
N VAL A 80 3.30 -9.46 0.59
CA VAL A 80 4.74 -9.28 0.82
C VAL A 80 5.08 -9.63 2.27
N LEU A 81 4.34 -9.10 3.25
CA LEU A 81 4.49 -9.40 4.67
C LEU A 81 4.35 -10.91 4.93
N ASN A 82 3.33 -11.55 4.37
CA ASN A 82 3.07 -12.99 4.55
C ASN A 82 4.23 -13.84 4.03
N LEU A 83 4.80 -13.49 2.88
CA LEU A 83 5.95 -14.20 2.32
C LEU A 83 7.23 -13.96 3.16
N MET A 84 7.45 -12.76 3.68
CA MET A 84 8.58 -12.47 4.57
C MET A 84 8.51 -13.24 5.89
N VAL A 85 7.30 -13.50 6.41
CA VAL A 85 7.10 -14.27 7.64
C VAL A 85 7.21 -15.78 7.39
N LYS A 86 6.74 -16.27 6.24
CA LYS A 86 6.66 -17.72 5.97
C LYS A 86 7.88 -18.31 5.26
N GLN A 87 8.69 -17.50 4.59
CA GLN A 87 9.83 -17.98 3.82
C GLN A 87 11.11 -17.31 4.28
N ASP A 88 12.01 -18.10 4.88
CA ASP A 88 13.28 -17.62 5.44
C ASP A 88 14.14 -16.89 4.41
N ARG A 89 14.06 -17.26 3.13
CA ARG A 89 14.79 -16.56 2.05
C ARG A 89 14.44 -15.08 1.89
N PHE A 90 13.28 -14.65 2.42
CA PHE A 90 12.80 -13.28 2.36
C PHE A 90 12.86 -12.56 3.71
N SER A 91 13.27 -13.25 4.78
CA SER A 91 13.28 -12.68 6.15
C SER A 91 14.19 -11.45 6.26
N SER A 92 15.33 -11.45 5.56
CA SER A 92 16.26 -10.31 5.53
C SER A 92 15.67 -9.03 4.92
N VAL A 93 14.61 -9.12 4.12
CA VAL A 93 13.91 -7.94 3.59
C VAL A 93 13.21 -7.20 4.73
N LYS A 94 12.61 -7.93 5.68
CA LYS A 94 11.88 -7.39 6.82
C LYS A 94 12.74 -6.42 7.64
N GLU A 95 13.99 -6.81 7.90
CA GLU A 95 14.95 -6.02 8.69
C GLU A 95 15.49 -4.79 7.93
N ARG A 96 15.39 -4.81 6.60
CA ARG A 96 15.84 -3.71 5.75
C ARG A 96 14.77 -2.67 5.49
N ILE A 97 13.49 -2.96 5.77
CA ILE A 97 12.43 -1.97 5.67
C ILE A 97 12.64 -0.94 6.79
N ARG A 98 13.01 0.28 6.39
CA ARG A 98 13.29 1.39 7.31
C ARG A 98 12.12 2.35 7.44
N GLY A 99 11.18 2.34 6.51
CA GLY A 99 9.99 3.18 6.60
C GLY A 99 8.85 2.69 5.71
N GLN A 100 7.63 3.05 6.11
CA GLN A 100 6.39 2.63 5.45
C GLN A 100 5.50 3.86 5.24
N VAL A 101 5.33 4.30 3.99
CA VAL A 101 4.37 5.34 3.62
C VAL A 101 3.12 4.67 3.07
N LEU A 102 1.97 5.00 3.64
CA LEU A 102 0.67 4.44 3.26
C LEU A 102 -0.28 5.57 2.89
N ASP A 103 -0.69 5.60 1.63
CA ASP A 103 -1.56 6.63 1.06
C ASP A 103 -2.94 6.05 0.76
N SER A 104 -3.92 6.49 1.55
CA SER A 104 -5.29 5.97 1.61
C SER A 104 -5.36 4.44 1.63
N PRO A 105 -4.71 3.75 2.59
CA PRO A 105 -4.74 2.29 2.65
C PRO A 105 -6.19 1.83 2.86
N VAL A 106 -6.67 0.95 2.00
CA VAL A 106 -8.02 0.41 2.14
C VAL A 106 -7.94 -0.82 3.02
N ASP A 107 -8.60 -0.77 4.19
CA ASP A 107 -8.96 -2.00 4.88
C ASP A 107 -10.14 -2.63 4.14
N PHE A 108 -9.96 -3.87 3.73
CA PHE A 108 -10.94 -4.56 2.91
C PHE A 108 -12.01 -5.23 3.80
N HIS A 109 -12.00 -5.00 5.13
CA HIS A 109 -13.17 -5.15 5.99
C HIS A 109 -14.22 -4.08 5.61
N GLY A 110 -14.91 -4.27 4.49
CA GLY A 110 -16.02 -3.35 4.12
C GLY A 110 -16.17 -3.00 2.64
N ILE A 111 -15.32 -3.55 1.75
CA ILE A 111 -15.44 -3.31 0.30
C ILE A 111 -16.86 -3.52 -0.28
N PRO A 112 -17.74 -4.42 0.21
CA PRO A 112 -19.03 -4.61 -0.46
C PRO A 112 -19.92 -3.37 -0.44
N TYR A 113 -19.83 -2.51 0.59
CA TYR A 113 -20.80 -1.44 0.81
C TYR A 113 -20.29 -0.05 0.41
N GLY A 114 -19.05 0.32 0.75
CA GLY A 114 -18.52 1.68 0.52
C GLY A 114 -18.28 2.04 -0.96
N VAL A 115 -17.73 1.09 -1.74
CA VAL A 115 -17.32 1.33 -3.13
C VAL A 115 -18.51 1.56 -4.07
N SER A 116 -19.67 0.96 -3.77
CA SER A 116 -20.87 1.06 -4.62
C SER A 116 -21.55 2.43 -4.56
N ASN A 117 -21.53 3.09 -3.39
CA ASN A 117 -22.17 4.40 -3.20
C ASN A 117 -21.25 5.57 -3.60
N ALA A 118 -19.94 5.36 -3.56
CA ALA A 118 -18.92 6.39 -3.74
C ALA A 118 -18.60 6.75 -5.20
N ALA A 119 -18.68 5.78 -6.12
CA ALA A 119 -18.01 5.85 -7.41
C ALA A 119 -18.81 6.56 -8.53
N SER A 120 -20.11 6.78 -8.34
CA SER A 120 -20.95 7.46 -9.33
C SER A 120 -22.21 8.00 -8.65
N GLU A 121 -22.69 9.17 -9.06
CA GLU A 121 -24.04 9.65 -8.68
C GLU A 121 -25.13 9.03 -9.56
N ASN A 122 -24.75 8.33 -10.64
CA ASN A 122 -25.68 7.68 -11.55
C ASN A 122 -26.23 6.37 -10.94
N PRO A 123 -27.55 6.26 -10.70
CA PRO A 123 -28.17 5.09 -10.05
C PRO A 123 -27.95 3.77 -10.78
N PHE A 124 -27.89 3.80 -12.11
CA PHE A 124 -27.69 2.61 -12.94
C PHE A 124 -26.25 2.08 -12.83
N VAL A 125 -25.26 2.98 -12.79
CA VAL A 125 -23.85 2.62 -12.60
C VAL A 125 -23.61 2.06 -11.21
N ARG A 126 -24.24 2.63 -10.17
CA ARG A 126 -24.23 2.08 -8.81
C ARG A 126 -24.80 0.66 -8.75
N TRP A 127 -25.96 0.42 -9.39
CA TRP A 127 -26.58 -0.90 -9.44
C TRP A 127 -25.69 -1.93 -10.15
N LEU A 128 -25.17 -1.60 -11.32
CA LEU A 128 -24.28 -2.48 -12.07
C LEU A 128 -23.01 -2.83 -11.29
N MET A 129 -22.39 -1.84 -10.65
CA MET A 129 -21.22 -2.07 -9.79
C MET A 129 -21.54 -2.93 -8.58
N LYS A 130 -22.64 -2.63 -7.88
CA LYS A 130 -23.11 -3.40 -6.73
C LYS A 130 -23.35 -4.86 -7.13
N SER A 131 -24.06 -5.12 -8.23
CA SER A 131 -24.29 -6.46 -8.75
C SER A 131 -23.00 -7.16 -9.18
N SER A 132 -22.00 -6.43 -9.68
CA SER A 132 -20.69 -6.97 -10.04
C SER A 132 -19.88 -7.39 -8.81
N ILE A 133 -19.90 -6.58 -7.76
CA ILE A 133 -19.24 -6.84 -6.48
C ILE A 133 -19.95 -7.98 -5.74
N GLU A 134 -21.28 -7.99 -5.72
CA GLU A 134 -22.09 -9.05 -5.12
C GLU A 134 -21.91 -10.38 -5.87
N ALA A 135 -21.87 -10.38 -7.21
CA ALA A 135 -21.55 -11.57 -8.00
C ALA A 135 -20.10 -12.03 -7.78
N TYR A 136 -19.13 -11.11 -7.69
CA TYR A 136 -17.73 -11.42 -7.37
C TYR A 136 -17.61 -12.07 -5.99
N LEU A 137 -18.24 -11.49 -4.96
CA LEU A 137 -18.29 -12.07 -3.62
C LEU A 137 -18.99 -13.43 -3.66
N ALA A 138 -20.14 -13.56 -4.31
CA ALA A 138 -20.87 -14.84 -4.40
C ALA A 138 -20.07 -15.96 -5.09
N ILE A 139 -19.30 -15.66 -6.13
CA ILE A 139 -18.49 -16.64 -6.89
C ILE A 139 -17.19 -17.00 -6.15
N PHE A 140 -16.59 -16.07 -5.42
CA PHE A 140 -15.25 -16.24 -4.82
C PHE A 140 -15.23 -16.30 -3.28
N ALA A 141 -16.38 -16.19 -2.59
CA ALA A 141 -16.54 -15.97 -1.15
C ALA A 141 -15.95 -17.03 -0.20
N ARG A 142 -15.79 -18.30 -0.57
CA ARG A 142 -15.42 -19.33 0.44
C ARG A 142 -13.91 -19.49 0.65
N TYR A 143 -13.12 -19.45 -0.42
CA TYR A 143 -11.66 -19.60 -0.33
C TYR A 143 -10.94 -18.26 -0.19
N THR A 144 -11.39 -17.26 -0.94
CA THR A 144 -10.78 -15.92 -1.00
C THR A 144 -10.93 -15.21 0.35
N THR A 145 -12.05 -15.38 1.05
CA THR A 145 -12.31 -14.75 2.36
C THR A 145 -11.34 -15.20 3.46
N LYS A 146 -10.93 -16.47 3.51
CA LYS A 146 -9.98 -16.93 4.53
C LYS A 146 -8.58 -16.33 4.33
N VAL A 147 -8.08 -16.38 3.10
CA VAL A 147 -6.78 -15.76 2.75
C VAL A 147 -6.87 -14.26 2.97
N TYR A 148 -7.97 -13.65 2.54
CA TYR A 148 -8.24 -12.25 2.72
C TYR A 148 -8.19 -11.80 4.20
N LEU A 149 -8.95 -12.46 5.08
CA LEU A 149 -8.97 -12.16 6.52
C LEU A 149 -7.60 -12.35 7.16
N ALA A 150 -6.89 -13.42 6.82
CA ALA A 150 -5.54 -13.66 7.34
C ALA A 150 -4.55 -12.55 6.91
N HIS A 151 -4.69 -12.05 5.69
CA HIS A 151 -3.85 -10.99 5.15
C HIS A 151 -4.20 -9.60 5.69
N SER A 152 -5.48 -9.27 5.86
CA SER A 152 -5.89 -8.05 6.58
C SER A 152 -5.40 -8.07 8.03
N HIS A 153 -5.58 -9.20 8.74
CA HIS A 153 -5.03 -9.38 10.08
C HIS A 153 -3.50 -9.19 10.12
N LEU A 154 -2.79 -9.71 9.11
CA LEU A 154 -1.34 -9.55 9.04
C LEU A 154 -0.91 -8.10 8.76
N PHE A 155 -1.65 -7.37 7.93
CA PHE A 155 -1.42 -5.95 7.69
C PHE A 155 -1.61 -5.17 9.00
N HIS A 156 -2.72 -5.39 9.71
CA HIS A 156 -3.02 -4.70 10.96
C HIS A 156 -2.01 -5.01 12.08
N ASN A 157 -1.55 -6.24 12.22
CA ASN A 157 -0.54 -6.63 13.21
C ASN A 157 0.91 -6.32 12.80
N ASN A 158 1.09 -5.88 11.54
CA ASN A 158 2.33 -5.60 10.83
C ASN A 158 3.62 -6.17 11.47
N PRO A 159 4.22 -7.24 10.93
CA PRO A 159 5.46 -7.78 11.48
C PRO A 159 6.65 -6.81 11.30
N VAL A 160 6.56 -5.82 10.43
CA VAL A 160 7.59 -4.79 10.20
C VAL A 160 7.34 -3.61 11.14
N ARG A 161 8.24 -3.41 12.11
CA ARG A 161 8.12 -2.37 13.16
C ARG A 161 8.90 -1.08 12.86
N SER A 162 9.19 -0.83 11.60
CA SER A 162 9.80 0.43 11.18
C SER A 162 8.80 1.59 11.25
N PRO A 163 9.25 2.85 11.35
CA PRO A 163 8.36 4.02 11.31
C PRO A 163 7.39 4.00 10.12
N ALA A 164 6.23 4.62 10.32
CA ALA A 164 5.18 4.72 9.31
C ALA A 164 4.63 6.15 9.16
N LEU A 165 4.20 6.48 7.95
CA LEU A 165 3.51 7.72 7.60
C LEU A 165 2.21 7.37 6.89
N PHE A 166 1.08 7.82 7.44
CA PHE A 166 -0.25 7.62 6.85
C PHE A 166 -0.77 8.93 6.25
N PHE A 167 -1.28 8.85 5.02
CA PHE A 167 -2.04 9.90 4.36
C PHE A 167 -3.47 9.42 4.13
N PHE A 168 -4.46 10.26 4.44
CA PHE A 168 -5.87 10.01 4.18
C PHE A 168 -6.65 11.33 4.22
N SER A 169 -7.93 11.31 3.84
CA SER A 169 -8.76 12.51 3.82
C SER A 169 -10.14 12.26 4.41
N LYS A 170 -10.73 13.29 5.02
CA LYS A 170 -12.06 13.20 5.66
C LYS A 170 -13.19 12.90 4.67
N ASP A 171 -13.02 13.25 3.40
CA ASP A 171 -14.01 13.02 2.34
C ASP A 171 -13.64 11.86 1.39
N ASP A 172 -12.61 11.07 1.73
CA ASP A 172 -12.24 9.88 0.96
C ASP A 172 -13.32 8.81 1.12
N LYS A 173 -14.14 8.65 0.07
CA LYS A 173 -15.26 7.70 0.05
C LYS A 173 -14.84 6.23 -0.11
N VAL A 174 -13.55 5.96 -0.30
CA VAL A 174 -13.01 4.60 -0.52
C VAL A 174 -12.20 4.14 0.68
N ALA A 175 -11.25 4.96 1.14
CA ALA A 175 -10.49 4.73 2.36
C ALA A 175 -11.08 5.57 3.48
N ASP A 176 -11.99 4.96 4.25
CA ASP A 176 -12.67 5.61 5.35
C ASP A 176 -11.66 6.20 6.37
N VAL A 177 -11.90 7.45 6.76
CA VAL A 177 -11.00 8.22 7.64
C VAL A 177 -10.86 7.57 9.01
N ASP A 178 -11.97 7.11 9.60
CA ASP A 178 -11.98 6.50 10.93
C ASP A 178 -11.22 5.17 10.91
N THR A 179 -11.39 4.39 9.84
CA THR A 179 -10.67 3.13 9.63
C THR A 179 -9.16 3.35 9.44
N CYS A 180 -8.76 4.35 8.65
CA CYS A 180 -7.34 4.69 8.46
C CYS A 180 -6.70 5.18 9.78
N GLN A 181 -7.39 6.08 10.48
CA GLN A 181 -6.97 6.63 11.76
C GLN A 181 -6.84 5.53 12.81
N ALA A 182 -7.82 4.63 12.92
CA ALA A 182 -7.78 3.49 13.83
C ALA A 182 -6.61 2.55 13.55
N CYS A 183 -6.31 2.27 12.27
CA CYS A 183 -5.15 1.46 11.89
C CYS A 183 -3.83 2.12 12.31
N ALA A 184 -3.68 3.42 12.03
CA ALA A 184 -2.49 4.17 12.38
C ALA A 184 -2.31 4.30 13.90
N ASP A 185 -3.39 4.52 14.63
CA ASP A 185 -3.40 4.59 16.10
C ASP A 185 -3.09 3.23 16.72
N TYR A 186 -3.60 2.14 16.16
CA TYR A 186 -3.24 0.78 16.58
C TYR A 186 -1.74 0.51 16.39
N TRP A 187 -1.17 0.88 15.23
CA TRP A 187 0.26 0.76 14.98
C TRP A 187 1.10 1.58 15.96
N LYS A 188 0.62 2.76 16.34
CA LYS A 188 1.30 3.62 17.31
C LYS A 188 1.24 3.06 18.72
N ASN A 189 0.04 2.76 19.20
CA ASN A 189 -0.24 2.50 20.61
C ASN A 189 0.00 1.03 20.99
N GLU A 190 -0.46 0.09 20.16
CA GLU A 190 -0.41 -1.34 20.45
C GLU A 190 0.86 -1.98 19.89
N LEU A 191 1.36 -1.49 18.74
CA LEU A 191 2.54 -2.03 18.10
C LEU A 191 3.84 -1.30 18.44
N ASN A 192 3.76 -0.21 19.22
CA ASN A 192 4.88 0.65 19.64
C ASN A 192 5.69 1.20 18.46
N MET A 193 5.04 1.54 17.35
CA MET A 193 5.70 2.09 16.17
C MET A 193 5.69 3.63 16.21
N THR A 194 6.73 4.25 15.65
CA THR A 194 6.69 5.68 15.35
C THR A 194 5.77 5.93 14.15
N VAL A 195 4.59 6.47 14.40
CA VAL A 195 3.58 6.73 13.35
C VAL A 195 3.32 8.23 13.24
N SER A 196 3.48 8.76 12.03
CA SER A 196 3.01 10.09 11.63
C SER A 196 1.74 9.94 10.80
N GLN A 197 0.83 10.89 10.93
CA GLN A 197 -0.44 10.89 10.21
C GLN A 197 -0.69 12.28 9.63
N GLN A 198 -1.20 12.34 8.40
CA GLN A 198 -1.61 13.56 7.73
C GLN A 198 -3.02 13.34 7.17
N CYS A 199 -4.00 13.88 7.89
CA CYS A 199 -5.40 13.86 7.50
C CYS A 199 -5.74 15.18 6.78
N PHE A 200 -6.12 15.09 5.50
CA PHE A 200 -6.51 16.24 4.70
C PHE A 200 -8.01 16.53 4.84
N GLU A 201 -8.38 17.81 4.87
CA GLU A 201 -9.79 18.23 4.96
C GLU A 201 -10.63 17.71 3.78
N SER A 202 -10.10 17.80 2.55
CA SER A 202 -10.75 17.30 1.36
C SER A 202 -9.74 16.97 0.27
N SER A 203 -9.80 15.75 -0.26
CA SER A 203 -9.01 15.31 -1.41
C SER A 203 -9.52 13.96 -1.92
N PRO A 204 -9.73 13.82 -3.25
CA PRO A 204 -10.13 12.54 -3.81
C PRO A 204 -9.15 11.41 -3.48
N HIS A 205 -9.66 10.19 -3.39
CA HIS A 205 -8.89 8.98 -3.09
C HIS A 205 -7.56 8.93 -3.87
N VAL A 206 -6.43 8.78 -3.15
CA VAL A 206 -5.05 8.69 -3.70
C VAL A 206 -4.60 9.96 -4.46
N SER A 207 -5.34 11.07 -4.37
CA SER A 207 -5.02 12.32 -5.08
C SER A 207 -4.40 13.39 -4.19
N HIS A 208 -4.09 13.05 -2.94
CA HIS A 208 -3.57 13.96 -1.89
C HIS A 208 -2.34 14.75 -2.33
N PHE A 209 -1.38 14.11 -2.99
CA PHE A 209 -0.20 14.77 -3.53
C PHE A 209 -0.51 15.84 -4.59
N TYR A 210 -1.62 15.68 -5.34
CA TYR A 210 -2.00 16.63 -6.39
C TYR A 210 -2.79 17.80 -5.84
N VAL A 211 -3.66 17.54 -4.86
CA VAL A 211 -4.48 18.57 -4.21
C VAL A 211 -3.66 19.38 -3.20
N HIS A 212 -2.89 18.69 -2.36
CA HIS A 212 -2.15 19.26 -1.23
C HIS A 212 -0.64 19.08 -1.41
N ASN A 213 -0.13 19.46 -2.58
CA ASN A 213 1.23 19.13 -3.02
C ASN A 213 2.33 19.53 -2.03
N LYS A 214 2.25 20.75 -1.50
CA LYS A 214 3.24 21.28 -0.56
C LYS A 214 3.25 20.49 0.75
N GLU A 215 2.09 20.36 1.38
CA GLU A 215 1.92 19.64 2.66
C GLU A 215 2.31 18.18 2.54
N TYR A 216 1.84 17.50 1.48
CA TYR A 216 2.19 16.12 1.19
C TYR A 216 3.70 15.95 1.02
N THR A 217 4.32 16.79 0.19
CA THR A 217 5.76 16.74 -0.09
C THR A 217 6.56 17.01 1.18
N GLU A 218 6.20 18.03 1.96
CA GLU A 218 6.89 18.37 3.22
C GLU A 218 6.78 17.23 4.24
N ALA A 219 5.61 16.58 4.35
CA ALA A 219 5.41 15.43 5.22
C ALA A 219 6.29 14.23 4.81
N VAL A 220 6.32 13.86 3.53
CA VAL A 220 7.21 12.79 3.02
C VAL A 220 8.68 13.16 3.25
N LYS A 221 9.07 14.39 2.94
CA LYS A 221 10.44 14.88 3.10
C LYS A 221 10.89 14.85 4.55
N LYS A 222 10.01 15.26 5.48
CA LYS A 222 10.27 15.19 6.91
C LYS A 222 10.42 13.73 7.36
N PHE A 223 9.47 12.88 6.99
CA PHE A 223 9.50 11.46 7.33
C PHE A 223 10.81 10.81 6.86
N LEU A 224 11.22 11.01 5.61
CA LEU A 224 12.47 10.46 5.07
C LEU A 224 13.72 10.93 5.80
N ARG A 225 13.77 12.19 6.27
CA ARG A 225 14.88 12.68 7.09
C ARG A 225 14.93 11.97 8.45
N ASP A 226 13.77 11.74 9.04
CA ASP A 226 13.65 11.13 10.37
C ASP A 226 13.99 9.61 10.36
N LEU A 227 13.99 8.96 9.18
CA LEU A 227 14.29 7.52 9.06
C LEU A 227 15.76 7.14 9.31
N ASN A 228 16.67 8.10 9.45
CA ASN A 228 18.12 7.87 9.66
C ASN A 228 18.68 6.76 8.75
N ILE A 229 18.33 6.80 7.47
CA ILE A 229 18.73 5.77 6.50
C ILE A 229 20.25 5.86 6.32
N PRO A 230 21.01 4.76 6.55
CA PRO A 230 22.45 4.77 6.34
C PRO A 230 22.76 5.07 4.88
N VAL A 231 23.67 6.01 4.64
CA VAL A 231 24.19 6.29 3.30
C VAL A 231 24.87 5.02 2.81
N VAL A 232 24.36 4.45 1.71
CA VAL A 232 24.99 3.30 1.07
C VAL A 232 26.18 3.84 0.30
N THR A 233 27.38 3.72 0.88
CA THR A 233 28.63 3.95 0.15
C THR A 233 28.76 2.82 -0.86
N LEU A 234 28.78 3.17 -2.15
CA LEU A 234 29.03 2.24 -3.26
C LEU A 234 30.50 1.79 -3.27
#